data_AF-A0A1F3XVN0-F1
#
_entry.id   AF-A0A1F3XVN0-F1
#
_cell.length_a   1.000
_cell.length_b   1.000
_cell.length_c   1.000
_cell.angle_alpha   90.00
_cell.angle_beta   90.00
_cell.angle_gamma   90.00
#
_symmetry.space_group_name_H-M   'P 1'
#
loop_
_entity.id
_entity.type
_entity.pdbx_description
1 polymer ?
#
loop_
_entity_poly.entity_id
_entity_poly.type
_entity_poly.pdbx_seq_one_letter_code
_entity_poly.pdbx_strand_id
1 'polypeptide(L)'
;MTFAGRASHAIDLCQGEYNRILRARFAAIRSAEPGRSLSISETQQYLATPEVRKFIADHRAFNAITAEDNKAFIALVKKMDGNPRDDLGFFQFENVIGKEMNDRIFFDLRATDSVVNSFKKILLANLNADPVLASRLAGYSDYKLVRLAFKNVDAALVAKMDAVYKKSALEFETLIRKSPLWHLVNGRRGIAGRPSSWFMAGVGRTADYAEFAARAARSRFQSAGAVTGMQDFDRLQNHFWRKFKIIEALRQKAEDSFGRFRGFLVEVEGASGRRVLPAGAFEIISRVRAESFAGYVSAMRKAFRTEFGISLNRDDVLLLRDLHANINAVMPGNYIAESMTLPLWRAREGIIAVDFRGQNAANLFEVMKGLARDRSRNVPDIVRSVRKAYDRASADMALKKEQFTGVVMASFGKKSGKNIHFSGDDGIFIPQRALGRTERMVLLQKLAGSGNPSGFRVSFVEKSWVEGGSIGEEAYVQLKGHAELIEKNLRFSLRGVVPPAEAKKVVFGIHLVPSKNGRGIINIYVSGNVDRKTADAVKKAAGGIQETGYRTGEVILRLPDVPRVHIFIPHEAVPRFAFAYS
;
A
#
# COMPACT_ATOMS: atom_id res chain seq x y z
N MET A 1 -21.46 41.74 1.21
CA MET A 1 -20.42 40.73 1.55
C MET A 1 -20.17 39.83 0.36
N THR A 2 -18.98 39.86 -0.21
CA THR A 2 -18.62 39.14 -1.45
C THR A 2 -18.49 37.63 -1.22
N PHE A 3 -18.72 36.85 -2.27
CA PHE A 3 -18.58 35.38 -2.28
C PHE A 3 -17.17 34.92 -1.83
N ALA A 4 -16.15 35.74 -2.13
CA ALA A 4 -14.76 35.54 -1.69
C ALA A 4 -14.60 35.60 -0.16
N GLY A 5 -15.29 36.53 0.52
CA GLY A 5 -15.21 36.68 1.98
C GLY A 5 -15.81 35.49 2.73
N ARG A 6 -16.89 34.89 2.21
CA ARG A 6 -17.51 33.68 2.81
C ARG A 6 -16.67 32.43 2.59
N ALA A 7 -15.96 32.32 1.46
CA ALA A 7 -15.04 31.22 1.19
C ALA A 7 -13.80 31.28 2.08
N SER A 8 -13.21 32.46 2.28
CA SER A 8 -12.05 32.65 3.17
C SER A 8 -12.39 32.27 4.61
N HIS A 9 -13.53 32.73 5.14
CA HIS A 9 -13.93 32.43 6.51
C HIS A 9 -14.21 30.94 6.75
N ALA A 10 -14.78 30.24 5.76
CA ALA A 10 -14.98 28.78 5.84
C ALA A 10 -13.66 27.99 5.77
N ILE A 11 -12.67 28.49 5.01
CA ILE A 11 -11.32 27.93 4.95
C ILE A 11 -10.63 28.08 6.32
N ASP A 12 -10.71 29.26 6.93
CA ASP A 12 -10.08 29.54 8.23
C ASP A 12 -10.65 28.66 9.36
N LEU A 13 -11.98 28.49 9.40
CA LEU A 13 -12.66 27.63 10.38
C LEU A 13 -12.30 26.15 10.20
N CYS A 14 -12.24 25.66 8.97
CA CYS A 14 -11.84 24.28 8.68
C CYS A 14 -10.35 24.04 8.96
N GLN A 15 -9.50 25.03 8.70
CA GLN A 15 -8.06 24.95 8.93
C GLN A 15 -7.72 25.01 10.42
N GLY A 16 -8.49 25.76 11.22
CA GLY A 16 -8.40 25.75 12.69
C GLY A 16 -8.69 24.37 13.28
N GLU A 17 -9.79 23.73 12.88
CA GLU A 17 -10.18 22.41 13.38
C GLU A 17 -9.23 21.31 12.93
N TYR A 18 -8.75 21.38 11.68
CA TYR A 18 -7.74 20.46 11.17
C TYR A 18 -6.39 20.59 11.90
N ASN A 19 -5.95 21.83 12.17
CA ASN A 19 -4.74 22.08 12.95
C ASN A 19 -4.87 21.62 14.40
N ARG A 20 -6.06 21.71 15.01
CA ARG A 20 -6.36 21.17 16.34
C ARG A 20 -6.18 19.65 16.37
N ILE A 21 -6.75 18.93 15.39
CA ILE A 21 -6.61 17.48 15.26
C ILE A 21 -5.14 17.07 15.06
N LEU A 22 -4.39 17.80 14.24
CA LEU A 22 -2.97 17.52 14.02
C LEU A 22 -2.11 17.79 15.25
N ARG A 23 -2.34 18.89 15.97
CA ARG A 23 -1.63 19.19 17.22
C ARG A 23 -1.91 18.14 18.28
N ALA A 24 -3.16 17.66 18.41
CA ALA A 24 -3.49 16.54 19.28
C ALA A 24 -2.76 15.25 18.87
N ARG A 25 -2.66 14.98 17.56
CA ARG A 25 -1.93 13.82 17.02
C ARG A 25 -0.42 13.87 17.28
N PHE A 26 0.19 15.06 17.25
CA PHE A 26 1.62 15.24 17.56
C PHE A 26 1.92 15.35 19.06
N ALA A 27 1.01 15.91 19.85
CA ALA A 27 1.14 15.94 21.32
C ALA A 27 1.06 14.53 21.93
N ALA A 28 0.18 13.66 21.38
CA ALA A 28 0.10 12.25 21.77
C ALA A 28 1.40 11.44 21.51
N ILE A 29 2.27 11.94 20.62
CA ILE A 29 3.56 11.33 20.28
C ILE A 29 4.68 11.79 21.25
N ARG A 30 4.54 12.92 21.96
CA ARG A 30 5.66 13.56 22.69
C ARG A 30 5.66 13.44 24.22
N SER A 31 4.56 13.06 24.88
CA SER A 31 4.52 13.02 26.35
C SER A 31 4.29 11.62 26.92
N ALA A 32 5.32 11.07 27.60
CA ALA A 32 5.37 9.90 28.48
C ALA A 32 5.91 8.59 27.90
N GLU A 33 6.74 7.92 28.71
CA GLU A 33 7.21 6.53 28.60
C GLU A 33 6.10 5.54 29.01
N PRO A 34 5.72 4.58 28.14
CA PRO A 34 4.86 3.46 28.54
C PRO A 34 5.32 2.14 27.90
N GLY A 35 5.92 1.23 28.68
CA GLY A 35 6.34 -0.11 28.24
C GLY A 35 7.40 -0.10 27.14
N ARG A 36 8.56 -0.72 27.37
CA ARG A 36 9.59 -0.86 26.31
C ARG A 36 8.96 -1.52 25.08
N SER A 37 8.87 -0.79 23.97
CA SER A 37 8.52 -1.39 22.67
C SER A 37 9.57 -2.45 22.37
N LEU A 38 9.12 -3.68 22.12
CA LEU A 38 10.00 -4.75 21.68
C LEU A 38 10.69 -4.32 20.39
N SER A 39 11.96 -4.69 20.26
CA SER A 39 12.68 -4.67 18.98
C SER A 39 12.01 -5.62 17.98
N ILE A 40 12.36 -5.50 16.70
CA ILE A 40 11.85 -6.40 15.66
C ILE A 40 12.19 -7.86 15.99
N SER A 41 13.43 -8.12 16.44
CA SER A 41 13.87 -9.47 16.82
C SER A 41 13.11 -10.02 18.02
N GLU A 42 12.93 -9.22 19.08
CA GLU A 42 12.15 -9.63 20.26
C GLU A 42 10.68 -9.90 19.88
N THR A 43 10.08 -9.07 19.03
CA THR A 43 8.72 -9.28 18.52
C THR A 43 8.62 -10.60 17.74
N GLN A 44 9.57 -10.88 16.84
CA GLN A 44 9.59 -12.11 16.04
C GLN A 44 9.76 -13.36 16.91
N GLN A 45 10.61 -13.29 17.93
CA GLN A 45 10.76 -14.37 18.92
C GLN A 45 9.46 -14.60 19.69
N TYR A 46 8.79 -13.52 20.10
CA TYR A 46 7.50 -13.62 20.80
C TYR A 46 6.40 -14.22 19.93
N LEU A 47 6.33 -13.84 18.65
CA LEU A 47 5.37 -14.42 17.70
C LEU A 47 5.62 -15.91 17.42
N ALA A 48 6.83 -16.40 17.69
CA ALA A 48 7.18 -17.81 17.54
C ALA A 48 6.75 -18.70 18.72
N THR A 49 6.21 -18.11 19.80
CA THR A 49 5.72 -18.88 20.96
C THR A 49 4.54 -19.79 20.58
N PRO A 50 4.38 -20.96 21.23
CA PRO A 50 3.28 -21.89 20.94
C PRO A 50 1.89 -21.25 21.03
N GLU A 51 1.67 -20.39 22.01
CA GLU A 51 0.39 -19.72 22.27
C GLU A 51 0.02 -18.78 21.12
N VAL A 52 0.97 -17.96 20.66
CA VAL A 52 0.75 -17.06 19.53
C VAL A 52 0.53 -17.85 18.24
N ARG A 53 1.34 -18.89 17.99
CA ARG A 53 1.16 -19.77 16.83
C ARG A 53 -0.21 -20.44 16.82
N LYS A 54 -0.71 -20.86 17.99
CA LYS A 54 -2.06 -21.41 18.14
C LYS A 54 -3.12 -20.37 17.77
N PHE A 55 -3.03 -19.14 18.30
CA PHE A 55 -3.96 -18.06 17.94
C PHE A 55 -3.95 -17.78 16.43
N ILE A 56 -2.76 -17.70 15.82
CA ILE A 56 -2.61 -17.51 14.38
C ILE A 56 -3.30 -18.65 13.62
N ALA A 57 -3.08 -19.91 14.02
CA ALA A 57 -3.68 -21.08 13.39
C ALA A 57 -5.22 -21.09 13.50
N ASP A 58 -5.77 -20.84 14.70
CA ASP A 58 -7.22 -20.83 14.97
C ASP A 58 -7.96 -19.77 14.13
N HIS A 59 -7.27 -18.68 13.77
CA HIS A 59 -7.83 -17.57 13.01
C HIS A 59 -7.23 -17.38 11.62
N ARG A 60 -6.46 -18.35 11.11
CA ARG A 60 -5.74 -18.23 9.83
C ARG A 60 -6.65 -17.95 8.64
N ALA A 61 -7.82 -18.56 8.60
CA ALA A 61 -8.73 -18.48 7.45
C ALA A 61 -10.11 -17.94 7.83
N PHE A 62 -10.74 -17.28 6.85
CA PHE A 62 -12.12 -16.85 6.87
C PHE A 62 -12.79 -17.28 5.57
N ASN A 63 -13.67 -18.29 5.65
CA ASN A 63 -14.25 -18.95 4.49
C ASN A 63 -15.77 -18.72 4.37
N ALA A 64 -16.34 -17.83 5.18
CA ALA A 64 -17.78 -17.57 5.19
C ALA A 64 -18.26 -16.67 4.03
N ILE A 65 -17.34 -16.06 3.30
CA ILE A 65 -17.58 -15.36 2.03
C ILE A 65 -16.52 -15.87 1.06
N THR A 66 -16.98 -16.41 -0.07
CA THR A 66 -16.17 -17.11 -1.08
C THR A 66 -15.76 -16.20 -2.23
N ALA A 67 -14.93 -16.70 -3.16
CA ALA A 67 -14.60 -15.98 -4.39
C ALA A 67 -15.83 -15.79 -5.30
N GLU A 68 -16.76 -16.74 -5.30
CA GLU A 68 -18.04 -16.67 -6.01
C GLU A 68 -18.93 -15.57 -5.44
N ASP A 69 -18.99 -15.44 -4.10
CA ASP A 69 -19.68 -14.34 -3.44
C ASP A 69 -19.05 -12.99 -3.81
N ASN A 70 -17.71 -12.90 -3.80
CA ASN A 70 -17.00 -11.71 -4.26
C ASN A 70 -17.36 -11.36 -5.71
N LYS A 71 -17.39 -12.34 -6.64
CA LYS A 71 -17.79 -12.13 -8.04
C LYS A 71 -19.22 -11.60 -8.12
N ALA A 72 -20.16 -12.17 -7.36
CA ALA A 72 -21.56 -11.74 -7.32
C ALA A 72 -21.70 -10.30 -6.78
N PHE A 73 -21.00 -9.97 -5.69
CA PHE A 73 -20.97 -8.61 -5.16
C PHE A 73 -20.38 -7.61 -6.15
N ILE A 74 -19.27 -7.95 -6.82
CA ILE A 74 -18.64 -7.09 -7.82
C ILE A 74 -19.57 -6.88 -9.02
N ALA A 75 -20.26 -7.92 -9.47
CA ALA A 75 -21.25 -7.81 -10.54
C ALA A 75 -22.41 -6.89 -10.14
N LEU A 76 -22.89 -6.97 -8.89
CA LEU A 76 -23.90 -6.06 -8.34
C LEU A 76 -23.41 -4.60 -8.36
N VAL A 77 -22.20 -4.33 -7.84
CA VAL A 77 -21.62 -2.97 -7.82
C VAL A 77 -21.41 -2.42 -9.23
N LYS A 78 -20.93 -3.24 -10.17
CA LYS A 78 -20.74 -2.85 -11.58
C LYS A 78 -22.06 -2.49 -12.25
N LYS A 79 -23.13 -3.25 -12.01
CA LYS A 79 -24.47 -2.96 -12.55
C LYS A 79 -25.02 -1.62 -12.08
N MET A 80 -24.56 -1.11 -10.94
CA MET A 80 -24.99 0.20 -10.43
C MET A 80 -24.27 1.36 -11.14
N ASP A 81 -23.09 1.17 -11.75
CA ASP A 81 -22.22 2.24 -12.28
C ASP A 81 -22.06 3.43 -11.31
N GLY A 82 -21.98 3.14 -10.01
CA GLY A 82 -21.88 4.16 -8.97
C GLY A 82 -23.14 5.01 -8.75
N ASN A 83 -24.28 4.66 -9.35
CA ASN A 83 -25.56 5.32 -9.09
C ASN A 83 -26.18 4.80 -7.78
N PRO A 84 -26.57 5.69 -6.85
CA PRO A 84 -27.27 5.28 -5.64
C PRO A 84 -28.64 4.71 -5.98
N ARG A 85 -29.09 3.73 -5.20
CA ARG A 85 -30.42 3.11 -5.31
C ARG A 85 -31.12 3.15 -3.96
N ASP A 86 -32.42 3.42 -3.96
CA ASP A 86 -33.20 3.49 -2.71
C ASP A 86 -33.54 2.11 -2.16
N ASP A 87 -33.60 1.09 -3.02
CA ASP A 87 -33.90 -0.30 -2.65
C ASP A 87 -32.66 -1.10 -2.21
N LEU A 88 -31.46 -0.50 -2.26
CA LEU A 88 -30.20 -1.15 -1.89
C LEU A 88 -29.39 -0.32 -0.91
N GLY A 89 -28.85 -0.98 0.11
CA GLY A 89 -27.85 -0.39 0.98
C GLY A 89 -26.64 -1.30 1.14
N PHE A 90 -25.51 -0.67 1.35
CA PHE A 90 -24.21 -1.31 1.53
C PHE A 90 -23.72 -1.02 2.93
N PHE A 91 -23.20 -2.06 3.58
CA PHE A 91 -22.47 -1.98 4.83
C PHE A 91 -21.02 -2.38 4.56
N GLN A 92 -20.07 -1.67 5.17
CA GLN A 92 -18.67 -2.05 5.12
C GLN A 92 -18.04 -1.81 6.49
N PHE A 93 -17.07 -2.65 6.85
CA PHE A 93 -16.06 -2.28 7.84
C PHE A 93 -14.66 -2.51 7.28
N GLU A 94 -13.66 -1.79 7.78
CA GLU A 94 -12.24 -1.97 7.43
C GLU A 94 -11.33 -1.95 8.67
N ASN A 95 -10.25 -2.75 8.69
CA ASN A 95 -9.18 -2.60 9.67
C ASN A 95 -8.35 -1.34 9.37
N VAL A 96 -8.49 -0.30 10.18
CA VAL A 96 -7.86 1.01 9.93
C VAL A 96 -6.40 1.09 10.38
N ILE A 97 -5.94 0.12 11.16
CA ILE A 97 -4.54 0.04 11.60
C ILE A 97 -3.81 -1.19 11.05
N GLY A 98 -4.40 -1.96 10.12
CA GLY A 98 -3.79 -3.19 9.61
C GLY A 98 -2.37 -2.99 9.06
N LYS A 99 -2.10 -1.83 8.44
CA LYS A 99 -0.74 -1.48 8.01
C LYS A 99 0.21 -1.22 9.20
N GLU A 100 -0.27 -0.53 10.23
CA GLU A 100 0.53 -0.31 11.45
C GLU A 100 0.80 -1.62 12.18
N MET A 101 -0.20 -2.52 12.24
CA MET A 101 -0.03 -3.87 12.77
C MET A 101 1.10 -4.60 12.04
N ASN A 102 1.04 -4.68 10.72
CA ASN A 102 2.06 -5.35 9.92
C ASN A 102 3.44 -4.67 10.01
N ASP A 103 3.49 -3.34 9.92
CA ASP A 103 4.77 -2.64 9.76
C ASP A 103 5.45 -2.27 11.09
N ARG A 104 4.72 -2.30 12.23
CA ARG A 104 5.21 -1.70 13.50
C ARG A 104 4.80 -2.44 14.77
N ILE A 105 3.76 -3.28 14.73
CA ILE A 105 3.29 -3.98 15.94
C ILE A 105 3.73 -5.44 15.91
N PHE A 106 3.37 -6.16 14.87
CA PHE A 106 3.60 -7.59 14.74
C PHE A 106 4.81 -7.88 13.86
N PHE A 107 5.09 -7.09 12.82
CA PHE A 107 6.11 -7.44 11.81
C PHE A 107 5.84 -8.82 11.16
N ASP A 108 4.58 -9.28 11.19
CA ASP A 108 4.11 -10.54 10.63
C ASP A 108 2.70 -10.35 10.03
N LEU A 109 2.60 -10.67 8.74
CA LEU A 109 1.36 -10.54 7.98
C LEU A 109 0.30 -11.55 8.44
N ARG A 110 0.69 -12.77 8.82
CA ARG A 110 -0.25 -13.81 9.27
C ARG A 110 -0.87 -13.43 10.61
N ALA A 111 -0.08 -12.88 11.53
CA ALA A 111 -0.62 -12.35 12.79
C ALA A 111 -1.65 -11.24 12.51
N THR A 112 -1.34 -10.33 11.59
CA THR A 112 -2.25 -9.27 11.16
C THR A 112 -3.53 -9.83 10.54
N ASP A 113 -3.42 -10.79 9.62
CA ASP A 113 -4.56 -11.41 8.93
C ASP A 113 -5.42 -12.22 9.90
N SER A 114 -4.82 -12.96 10.84
CA SER A 114 -5.54 -13.70 11.88
C SER A 114 -6.34 -12.77 12.80
N VAL A 115 -5.80 -11.58 13.12
CA VAL A 115 -6.54 -10.54 13.85
C VAL A 115 -7.74 -10.02 13.03
N VAL A 116 -7.57 -9.79 11.73
CA VAL A 116 -8.68 -9.36 10.87
C VAL A 116 -9.74 -10.46 10.75
N ASN A 117 -9.31 -11.71 10.54
CA ASN A 117 -10.21 -12.84 10.37
C ASN A 117 -10.98 -13.17 11.64
N SER A 118 -10.41 -12.98 12.84
CA SER A 118 -11.15 -13.17 14.09
C SER A 118 -12.30 -12.17 14.23
N PHE A 119 -12.08 -10.88 13.91
CA PHE A 119 -13.16 -9.89 13.88
C PHE A 119 -14.23 -10.23 12.84
N LYS A 120 -13.83 -10.64 11.62
CA LYS A 120 -14.78 -11.08 10.57
C LYS A 120 -15.68 -12.22 11.05
N LYS A 121 -15.10 -13.24 11.72
CA LYS A 121 -15.85 -14.37 12.28
C LYS A 121 -16.87 -13.90 13.32
N ILE A 122 -16.44 -13.06 14.27
CA ILE A 122 -17.31 -12.48 15.31
C ILE A 122 -18.45 -11.66 14.69
N LEU A 123 -18.13 -10.79 13.72
CA LEU A 123 -19.14 -9.96 13.08
C LEU A 123 -20.17 -10.79 12.30
N LEU A 124 -19.73 -11.73 11.46
CA LEU A 124 -20.69 -12.55 10.71
C LEU A 124 -21.52 -13.45 11.63
N ALA A 125 -20.96 -13.96 12.71
CA ALA A 125 -21.73 -14.73 13.70
C ALA A 125 -22.86 -13.86 14.29
N ASN A 126 -22.56 -12.64 14.72
CA ASN A 126 -23.59 -11.73 15.27
C ASN A 126 -24.59 -11.24 14.22
N LEU A 127 -24.17 -11.04 12.97
CA LEU A 127 -25.09 -10.70 11.87
C LEU A 127 -26.04 -11.86 11.53
N ASN A 128 -25.52 -13.09 11.49
CA ASN A 128 -26.33 -14.28 11.18
C ASN A 128 -27.29 -14.66 12.31
N ALA A 129 -27.01 -14.24 13.55
CA ALA A 129 -27.92 -14.44 14.68
C ALA A 129 -29.19 -13.56 14.60
N ASP A 130 -29.19 -12.53 13.75
CA ASP A 130 -30.34 -11.68 13.50
C ASP A 130 -31.00 -12.06 12.16
N PRO A 131 -32.25 -12.56 12.14
CA PRO A 131 -32.88 -13.06 10.91
C PRO A 131 -32.95 -12.02 9.78
N VAL A 132 -33.11 -10.74 10.12
CA VAL A 132 -33.19 -9.66 9.13
C VAL A 132 -31.81 -9.40 8.53
N LEU A 133 -30.76 -9.34 9.34
CA LEU A 133 -29.39 -9.11 8.86
C LEU A 133 -28.77 -10.36 8.21
N ALA A 134 -29.24 -11.56 8.57
CA ALA A 134 -28.87 -12.81 7.91
C ALA A 134 -29.30 -12.82 6.43
N SER A 135 -30.45 -12.19 6.11
CA SER A 135 -31.06 -12.14 4.76
C SER A 135 -30.38 -11.20 3.76
N ARG A 136 -29.07 -10.95 3.92
CA ARG A 136 -28.26 -10.14 3.01
C ARG A 136 -28.28 -10.67 1.57
N LEU A 137 -28.10 -9.77 0.60
CA LEU A 137 -28.09 -10.09 -0.82
C LEU A 137 -26.77 -10.65 -1.32
N ALA A 138 -25.66 -10.06 -0.90
CA ALA A 138 -24.33 -10.40 -1.36
C ALA A 138 -23.30 -10.02 -0.31
N GLY A 139 -22.19 -10.75 -0.29
CA GLY A 139 -21.04 -10.47 0.54
C GLY A 139 -19.78 -10.33 -0.29
N TYR A 140 -18.86 -9.49 0.16
CA TYR A 140 -17.50 -9.39 -0.32
C TYR A 140 -16.55 -9.41 0.87
N SER A 141 -15.43 -10.14 0.75
CA SER A 141 -14.37 -10.17 1.74
C SER A 141 -13.00 -10.20 1.07
N ASP A 142 -12.08 -9.42 1.61
CA ASP A 142 -10.65 -9.51 1.32
C ASP A 142 -9.85 -9.47 2.63
N TYR A 143 -8.52 -9.49 2.59
CA TYR A 143 -7.67 -9.52 3.78
C TYR A 143 -7.84 -8.33 4.75
N LYS A 144 -8.48 -7.22 4.36
CA LYS A 144 -8.65 -6.02 5.19
C LYS A 144 -10.08 -5.76 5.67
N LEU A 145 -11.08 -6.22 4.93
CA LEU A 145 -12.45 -5.74 5.09
C LEU A 145 -13.52 -6.78 4.73
N VAL A 146 -14.76 -6.48 5.10
CA VAL A 146 -15.97 -7.12 4.58
C VAL A 146 -16.92 -6.03 4.09
N ARG A 147 -17.59 -6.29 2.96
CA ARG A 147 -18.70 -5.48 2.44
C ARG A 147 -19.92 -6.36 2.27
N LEU A 148 -21.08 -5.87 2.66
CA LEU A 148 -22.34 -6.59 2.57
C LEU A 148 -23.37 -5.70 1.87
N ALA A 149 -24.22 -6.30 1.04
CA ALA A 149 -25.33 -5.63 0.39
C ALA A 149 -26.66 -6.13 0.94
N PHE A 150 -27.61 -5.22 1.13
CA PHE A 150 -28.94 -5.47 1.70
C PHE A 150 -30.02 -4.81 0.85
N LYS A 151 -31.25 -5.36 0.88
CA LYS A 151 -32.44 -4.70 0.31
C LYS A 151 -33.08 -3.77 1.32
N ASN A 152 -33.75 -2.73 0.83
CA ASN A 152 -34.67 -1.88 1.59
C ASN A 152 -34.06 -1.38 2.91
N VAL A 153 -32.87 -0.80 2.83
CA VAL A 153 -32.14 -0.34 4.03
C VAL A 153 -32.76 0.95 4.56
N ASP A 154 -33.52 0.83 5.64
CA ASP A 154 -34.14 1.94 6.36
C ASP A 154 -33.36 2.30 7.65
N ALA A 155 -33.83 3.33 8.37
CA ALA A 155 -33.20 3.80 9.60
C ALA A 155 -33.20 2.74 10.72
N ALA A 156 -34.21 1.87 10.78
CA ALA A 156 -34.31 0.83 11.79
C ALA A 156 -33.25 -0.27 11.53
N LEU A 157 -33.10 -0.68 10.27
CA LEU A 157 -32.08 -1.64 9.86
C LEU A 157 -30.67 -1.08 10.07
N VAL A 158 -30.43 0.20 9.75
CA VAL A 158 -29.15 0.88 10.03
C VAL A 158 -28.82 0.89 11.53
N ALA A 159 -29.80 1.20 12.39
CA ALA A 159 -29.61 1.15 13.85
C ALA A 159 -29.27 -0.26 14.34
N LYS A 160 -29.93 -1.28 13.77
CA LYS A 160 -29.66 -2.69 14.06
C LYS A 160 -28.25 -3.11 13.64
N MET A 161 -27.81 -2.69 12.45
CA MET A 161 -26.43 -2.91 11.97
C MET A 161 -25.39 -2.27 12.90
N ASP A 162 -25.62 -1.03 13.34
CA ASP A 162 -24.72 -0.34 14.28
C ASP A 162 -24.63 -1.06 15.63
N ALA A 163 -25.76 -1.54 16.15
CA ALA A 163 -25.81 -2.31 17.39
C ALA A 163 -25.01 -3.62 17.30
N VAL A 164 -25.22 -4.40 16.21
CA VAL A 164 -24.46 -5.63 15.96
C VAL A 164 -22.97 -5.35 15.79
N TYR A 165 -22.60 -4.31 15.04
CA TYR A 165 -21.20 -3.91 14.86
C TYR A 165 -20.54 -3.53 16.19
N LYS A 166 -21.19 -2.71 17.02
CA LYS A 166 -20.67 -2.32 18.35
C LYS A 166 -20.50 -3.53 19.27
N LYS A 167 -21.47 -4.45 19.28
CA LYS A 167 -21.38 -5.72 20.01
C LYS A 167 -20.15 -6.52 19.56
N SER A 168 -19.97 -6.71 18.26
CA SER A 168 -18.81 -7.41 17.70
C SER A 168 -17.48 -6.74 18.02
N ALA A 169 -17.42 -5.41 18.04
CA ALA A 169 -16.22 -4.67 18.43
C ALA A 169 -15.83 -4.88 19.90
N LEU A 170 -16.80 -4.97 20.82
CA LEU A 170 -16.55 -5.24 22.23
C LEU A 170 -16.13 -6.70 22.48
N GLU A 171 -16.78 -7.65 21.80
CA GLU A 171 -16.40 -9.07 21.85
C GLU A 171 -14.99 -9.28 21.31
N PHE A 172 -14.66 -8.63 20.20
CA PHE A 172 -13.32 -8.65 19.64
C PHE A 172 -12.28 -8.03 20.56
N GLU A 173 -12.60 -6.90 21.22
CA GLU A 173 -11.69 -6.34 22.22
C GLU A 173 -11.43 -7.31 23.37
N THR A 174 -12.47 -7.99 23.83
CA THR A 174 -12.35 -9.05 24.85
C THR A 174 -11.46 -10.19 24.37
N LEU A 175 -11.63 -10.63 23.12
CA LEU A 175 -10.77 -11.66 22.51
C LEU A 175 -9.30 -11.22 22.50
N ILE A 176 -8.99 -10.02 22.00
CA ILE A 176 -7.60 -9.55 21.89
C ILE A 176 -6.96 -9.40 23.26
N ARG A 177 -7.66 -8.83 24.25
CA ARG A 177 -7.14 -8.67 25.62
C ARG A 177 -6.84 -9.99 26.33
N LYS A 178 -7.58 -11.06 26.00
CA LYS A 178 -7.36 -12.42 26.51
C LYS A 178 -6.37 -13.23 25.67
N SER A 179 -6.02 -12.75 24.47
CA SER A 179 -5.10 -13.43 23.57
C SER A 179 -3.63 -13.17 23.93
N PRO A 180 -2.70 -14.05 23.53
CA PRO A 180 -1.27 -13.78 23.70
C PRO A 180 -0.80 -12.53 22.92
N LEU A 181 -1.53 -12.09 21.90
CA LEU A 181 -1.18 -10.86 21.16
C LEU A 181 -1.33 -9.58 22.00
N TRP A 182 -2.05 -9.62 23.13
CA TRP A 182 -2.20 -8.45 23.99
C TRP A 182 -0.86 -7.89 24.46
N HIS A 183 0.14 -8.74 24.68
CA HIS A 183 1.47 -8.33 25.10
C HIS A 183 2.13 -7.34 24.12
N LEU A 184 1.87 -7.49 22.81
CA LEU A 184 2.43 -6.62 21.76
C LEU A 184 1.65 -5.31 21.58
N VAL A 185 0.45 -5.23 22.16
CA VAL A 185 -0.54 -4.17 21.94
C VAL A 185 -0.71 -3.30 23.17
N ASN A 186 -0.58 -3.88 24.36
CA ASN A 186 -0.75 -3.20 25.63
C ASN A 186 0.17 -1.98 25.74
N GLY A 187 -0.35 -0.88 26.28
CA GLY A 187 0.39 0.38 26.42
C GLY A 187 0.48 1.24 25.14
N ARG A 188 0.04 0.74 23.97
CA ARG A 188 -0.06 1.56 22.76
C ARG A 188 -1.15 2.63 22.90
N ARG A 189 -1.03 3.72 22.14
CA ARG A 189 -1.95 4.87 22.17
C ARG A 189 -2.81 4.97 20.91
N GLY A 190 -3.78 5.89 20.96
CA GLY A 190 -4.68 6.14 19.85
C GLY A 190 -5.49 4.91 19.50
N ILE A 191 -5.77 4.71 18.20
CA ILE A 191 -6.54 3.56 17.73
C ILE A 191 -5.80 2.25 18.04
N ALA A 192 -4.47 2.21 17.91
CA ALA A 192 -3.67 1.01 18.16
C ALA A 192 -3.81 0.47 19.59
N GLY A 193 -4.00 1.35 20.58
CA GLY A 193 -4.22 0.97 21.98
C GLY A 193 -5.61 0.41 22.31
N ARG A 194 -6.56 0.44 21.36
CA ARG A 194 -7.96 0.12 21.61
C ARG A 194 -8.53 -0.83 20.56
N PRO A 195 -8.50 -2.15 20.81
CA PRO A 195 -8.96 -3.15 19.86
C PRO A 195 -10.38 -2.95 19.30
N SER A 196 -11.33 -2.47 20.12
CA SER A 196 -12.69 -2.15 19.66
C SER A 196 -12.77 -1.02 18.64
N SER A 197 -11.68 -0.28 18.41
CA SER A 197 -11.60 0.80 17.41
C SER A 197 -10.73 0.43 16.20
N TRP A 198 -10.18 -0.79 16.15
CA TRP A 198 -9.33 -1.22 15.02
C TRP A 198 -10.13 -1.37 13.73
N PHE A 199 -11.41 -1.68 13.84
CA PHE A 199 -12.32 -1.82 12.70
C PHE A 199 -13.31 -0.67 12.69
N MET A 200 -13.36 0.08 11.60
CA MET A 200 -14.31 1.18 11.44
C MET A 200 -15.35 0.82 10.39
N ALA A 201 -16.62 1.13 10.68
CA ALA A 201 -17.75 0.75 9.84
C ALA A 201 -18.51 1.94 9.25
N GLY A 202 -19.15 1.72 8.11
CA GLY A 202 -20.00 2.68 7.45
C GLY A 202 -21.09 2.03 6.60
N VAL A 203 -22.16 2.79 6.36
CA VAL A 203 -23.27 2.43 5.46
C VAL A 203 -23.51 3.49 4.41
N GLY A 204 -24.05 3.08 3.27
CA GLY A 204 -24.48 3.99 2.23
C GLY A 204 -25.20 3.28 1.08
N ARG A 205 -25.79 4.07 0.18
CA ARG A 205 -26.57 3.59 -0.97
C ARG A 205 -25.74 3.05 -2.14
N THR A 206 -24.41 3.14 -2.03
CA THR A 206 -23.45 2.50 -2.93
C THR A 206 -22.31 1.93 -2.09
N ALA A 207 -21.55 0.99 -2.64
CA ALA A 207 -20.38 0.44 -1.96
C ALA A 207 -19.33 1.53 -1.66
N ASP A 208 -19.17 2.53 -2.54
CA ASP A 208 -18.27 3.67 -2.33
C ASP A 208 -18.74 4.59 -1.21
N TYR A 209 -20.05 4.80 -1.08
CA TYR A 209 -20.61 5.60 0.03
C TYR A 209 -20.34 4.93 1.37
N ALA A 210 -20.59 3.63 1.48
CA ALA A 210 -20.31 2.86 2.69
C ALA A 210 -18.82 2.92 3.07
N GLU A 211 -17.92 2.80 2.07
CA GLU A 211 -16.49 2.91 2.29
C GLU A 211 -16.05 4.32 2.75
N PHE A 212 -16.58 5.36 2.12
CA PHE A 212 -16.27 6.74 2.49
C PHE A 212 -16.78 7.05 3.91
N ALA A 213 -17.97 6.56 4.26
CA ALA A 213 -18.49 6.66 5.61
C ALA A 213 -17.61 5.93 6.63
N ALA A 214 -17.18 4.69 6.34
CA ALA A 214 -16.28 3.92 7.20
C ALA A 214 -14.95 4.65 7.45
N ARG A 215 -14.37 5.25 6.40
CA ARG A 215 -13.15 6.06 6.53
C ARG A 215 -13.37 7.34 7.32
N ALA A 216 -14.54 7.98 7.19
CA ALA A 216 -14.88 9.18 7.96
C ALA A 216 -14.95 8.89 9.47
N ALA A 217 -15.32 7.66 9.87
CA ALA A 217 -15.35 7.23 11.26
C ALA A 217 -13.99 7.40 11.97
N ARG A 218 -12.88 7.25 11.24
CA ARG A 218 -11.52 7.45 11.78
C ARG A 218 -11.32 8.83 12.40
N SER A 219 -11.95 9.86 11.83
CA SER A 219 -11.86 11.24 12.34
C SER A 219 -12.69 11.49 13.59
N ARG A 220 -13.61 10.55 13.92
CA ARG A 220 -14.50 10.60 15.07
C ARG A 220 -14.02 9.73 16.23
N PHE A 221 -12.88 9.05 16.07
CA PHE A 221 -12.28 8.27 17.15
C PHE A 221 -11.97 9.15 18.36
N GLN A 222 -12.36 8.67 19.54
CA GLN A 222 -12.08 9.30 20.83
C GLN A 222 -11.37 8.28 21.73
N SER A 223 -10.15 8.60 22.16
CA SER A 223 -9.31 7.67 22.95
C SER A 223 -9.98 7.17 24.24
N ALA A 224 -10.78 8.03 24.89
CA ALA A 224 -11.49 7.71 26.14
C ALA A 224 -13.01 7.50 25.95
N GLY A 225 -13.51 7.45 24.71
CA GLY A 225 -14.95 7.41 24.42
C GLY A 225 -15.58 6.01 24.46
N ALA A 226 -16.83 5.88 24.05
CA ALA A 226 -17.44 4.58 23.72
C ALA A 226 -16.85 4.01 22.41
N VAL A 227 -17.27 2.80 22.01
CA VAL A 227 -16.96 2.25 20.68
C VAL A 227 -17.40 3.26 19.62
N THR A 228 -16.53 3.56 18.67
CA THR A 228 -16.86 4.48 17.57
C THR A 228 -18.00 3.87 16.78
N GLY A 229 -19.15 4.54 16.73
CA GLY A 229 -20.31 4.03 15.99
C GLY A 229 -20.08 4.01 14.49
N MET A 230 -20.85 3.17 13.82
CA MET A 230 -20.95 3.13 12.37
C MET A 230 -21.37 4.51 11.82
N GLN A 231 -20.82 4.89 10.68
CA GLN A 231 -21.16 6.15 10.02
C GLN A 231 -22.14 5.93 8.87
N ASP A 232 -23.07 6.86 8.70
CA ASP A 232 -24.03 6.85 7.59
C ASP A 232 -23.65 7.92 6.58
N PHE A 233 -23.41 7.51 5.33
CA PHE A 233 -23.01 8.43 4.26
C PHE A 233 -24.05 9.51 3.98
N ASP A 234 -25.34 9.20 4.09
CA ASP A 234 -26.40 10.18 3.81
C ASP A 234 -26.34 11.34 4.81
N ARG A 235 -25.95 11.06 6.06
CA ARG A 235 -25.67 12.07 7.09
C ARG A 235 -24.35 12.82 6.89
N LEU A 236 -23.49 12.34 5.99
CA LEU A 236 -22.16 12.88 5.70
C LEU A 236 -22.09 13.64 4.36
N GLN A 237 -23.16 13.75 3.58
CA GLN A 237 -23.11 14.43 2.28
C GLN A 237 -22.53 15.85 2.37
N ASN A 238 -22.99 16.64 3.34
CA ASN A 238 -22.44 17.99 3.57
C ASN A 238 -20.96 17.98 3.97
N HIS A 239 -20.52 16.96 4.73
CA HIS A 239 -19.12 16.79 5.08
C HIS A 239 -18.26 16.51 3.83
N PHE A 240 -18.70 15.58 2.96
CA PHE A 240 -17.99 15.27 1.73
C PHE A 240 -18.02 16.40 0.71
N TRP A 241 -19.14 17.12 0.58
CA TRP A 241 -19.22 18.32 -0.25
C TRP A 241 -18.17 19.37 0.16
N ARG A 242 -18.05 19.67 1.46
CA ARG A 242 -17.00 20.56 1.98
C ARG A 242 -15.60 20.01 1.70
N LYS A 243 -15.41 18.70 1.87
CA LYS A 243 -14.13 18.03 1.61
C LYS A 243 -13.70 18.13 0.15
N PHE A 244 -14.60 17.95 -0.80
CA PHE A 244 -14.31 18.14 -2.22
C PHE A 244 -13.97 19.59 -2.57
N LYS A 245 -14.66 20.56 -1.96
CA LYS A 245 -14.28 21.98 -2.08
C LYS A 245 -12.89 22.27 -1.52
N ILE A 246 -12.52 21.68 -0.39
CA ILE A 246 -11.18 21.79 0.19
C ILE A 246 -10.14 21.19 -0.76
N ILE A 247 -10.40 20.03 -1.36
CA ILE A 247 -9.49 19.42 -2.34
C ILE A 247 -9.31 20.35 -3.55
N GLU A 248 -10.39 20.93 -4.07
CA GLU A 248 -10.28 21.86 -5.20
C GLU A 248 -9.51 23.14 -4.84
N ALA A 249 -9.75 23.71 -3.65
CA ALA A 249 -9.01 24.88 -3.18
C ALA A 249 -7.51 24.57 -3.01
N LEU A 250 -7.17 23.41 -2.45
CA LEU A 250 -5.78 22.95 -2.33
C LEU A 250 -5.16 22.68 -3.71
N ARG A 251 -5.93 22.16 -4.68
CA ARG A 251 -5.48 21.97 -6.07
C ARG A 251 -5.15 23.31 -6.73
N GLN A 252 -6.05 24.29 -6.64
CA GLN A 252 -5.82 25.64 -7.17
C GLN A 252 -4.59 26.29 -6.52
N LYS A 253 -4.48 26.21 -5.19
CA LYS A 253 -3.29 26.72 -4.49
C LYS A 253 -2.01 26.01 -4.92
N ALA A 254 -2.05 24.71 -5.18
CA ALA A 254 -0.91 23.98 -5.73
C ALA A 254 -0.57 24.44 -7.15
N GLU A 255 -1.59 24.75 -7.96
CA GLU A 255 -1.41 25.33 -9.28
C GLU A 255 -0.76 26.72 -9.22
N ASP A 256 -1.19 27.58 -8.29
CA ASP A 256 -0.59 28.90 -8.08
C ASP A 256 0.85 28.82 -7.54
N SER A 257 1.07 27.98 -6.52
CA SER A 257 2.39 27.78 -5.90
C SER A 257 3.41 27.19 -6.87
N PHE A 258 2.97 26.25 -7.72
CA PHE A 258 3.89 25.44 -8.53
C PHE A 258 3.79 25.66 -10.04
N GLY A 259 2.85 26.46 -10.53
CA GLY A 259 2.64 26.72 -11.95
C GLY A 259 3.83 27.39 -12.66
N ARG A 260 4.70 28.05 -11.88
CA ARG A 260 5.99 28.60 -12.36
C ARG A 260 7.05 27.55 -12.68
N PHE A 261 6.92 26.32 -12.16
CA PHE A 261 7.89 25.26 -12.39
C PHE A 261 7.50 24.47 -13.65
N ARG A 262 8.15 24.79 -14.77
CA ARG A 262 7.89 24.19 -16.07
C ARG A 262 7.92 22.66 -16.00
N GLY A 263 6.83 22.01 -16.43
CA GLY A 263 6.72 20.55 -16.50
C GLY A 263 6.52 19.83 -15.18
N PHE A 264 6.38 20.53 -14.05
CA PHE A 264 6.10 19.87 -12.77
C PHE A 264 4.64 19.43 -12.66
N LEU A 265 3.70 20.35 -12.93
CA LEU A 265 2.27 20.03 -12.93
C LEU A 265 1.85 19.38 -14.25
N VAL A 266 0.88 18.47 -14.16
CA VAL A 266 0.35 17.73 -15.32
C VAL A 266 -1.00 18.28 -15.70
N GLU A 267 -1.19 18.60 -16.98
CA GLU A 267 -2.49 19.00 -17.52
C GLU A 267 -3.49 17.85 -17.48
N VAL A 268 -4.73 18.19 -17.15
CA VAL A 268 -5.82 17.23 -17.08
C VAL A 268 -6.57 17.22 -18.39
N GLU A 269 -6.36 16.16 -19.17
CA GLU A 269 -7.10 15.93 -20.42
C GLU A 269 -8.62 16.04 -20.20
N GLY A 270 -9.31 16.80 -21.05
CA GLY A 270 -10.75 17.05 -20.95
C GLY A 270 -11.14 18.07 -19.87
N ALA A 271 -10.18 18.74 -19.22
CA ALA A 271 -10.44 19.81 -18.25
C ALA A 271 -9.58 21.04 -18.57
N SER A 272 -10.07 21.89 -19.49
CA SER A 272 -9.35 23.04 -20.03
C SER A 272 -8.65 23.87 -18.94
N GLY A 273 -7.34 23.99 -19.07
CA GLY A 273 -6.47 24.78 -18.20
C GLY A 273 -6.25 24.24 -16.79
N ARG A 274 -6.84 23.11 -16.40
CA ARG A 274 -6.64 22.55 -15.05
C ARG A 274 -5.40 21.67 -15.01
N ARG A 275 -4.59 21.89 -13.97
CA ARG A 275 -3.38 21.09 -13.70
C ARG A 275 -3.42 20.42 -12.34
N VAL A 276 -2.70 19.31 -12.21
CA VAL A 276 -2.60 18.48 -11.00
C VAL A 276 -1.16 18.09 -10.70
N LEU A 277 -0.89 17.62 -9.47
CA LEU A 277 0.42 17.09 -9.10
C LEU A 277 0.72 15.80 -9.89
N PRO A 278 1.98 15.54 -10.27
CA PRO A 278 2.35 14.29 -10.93
C PRO A 278 2.35 13.13 -9.92
N ALA A 279 2.14 11.89 -10.40
CA ALA A 279 2.19 10.68 -9.55
C ALA A 279 3.49 10.59 -8.71
N GLY A 280 4.63 11.00 -9.26
CA GLY A 280 5.90 11.03 -8.52
C GLY A 280 5.88 11.92 -7.28
N ALA A 281 5.11 13.01 -7.27
CA ALA A 281 4.96 13.87 -6.09
C ALA A 281 4.21 13.13 -4.98
N PHE A 282 3.13 12.42 -5.32
CA PHE A 282 2.41 11.56 -4.37
C PHE A 282 3.30 10.45 -3.81
N GLU A 283 4.16 9.83 -4.64
CA GLU A 283 5.12 8.82 -4.18
C GLU A 283 6.13 9.39 -3.15
N ILE A 284 6.60 10.63 -3.33
CA ILE A 284 7.46 11.28 -2.33
C ILE A 284 6.68 11.54 -1.04
N ILE A 285 5.52 12.20 -1.12
CA ILE A 285 4.70 12.55 0.04
C ILE A 285 4.35 11.29 0.85
N SER A 286 3.99 10.20 0.17
CA SER A 286 3.59 8.95 0.81
C SER A 286 4.75 8.17 1.41
N ARG A 287 6.01 8.43 1.03
CA ARG A 287 7.18 7.70 1.55
C ARG A 287 7.93 8.45 2.64
N VAL A 288 7.99 9.79 2.58
CA VAL A 288 8.74 10.55 3.60
C VAL A 288 8.15 10.29 4.98
N ARG A 289 9.01 9.88 5.91
CA ARG A 289 8.70 9.65 7.33
C ARG A 289 9.72 10.43 8.15
N ALA A 290 9.28 10.95 9.28
CA ALA A 290 10.15 11.60 10.25
C ALA A 290 9.51 11.51 11.63
N GLU A 291 10.34 11.52 12.67
CA GLU A 291 9.92 11.50 14.07
C GLU A 291 9.36 12.85 14.53
N SER A 292 9.70 13.93 13.82
CA SER A 292 9.22 15.28 14.10
C SER A 292 8.72 15.98 12.84
N PHE A 293 7.85 16.98 13.02
CA PHE A 293 7.36 17.79 11.91
C PHE A 293 8.50 18.60 11.24
N ALA A 294 9.47 19.10 12.01
CA ALA A 294 10.64 19.79 11.46
C ALA A 294 11.48 18.84 10.59
N GLY A 295 11.72 17.62 11.07
CA GLY A 295 12.37 16.57 10.29
C GLY A 295 11.59 16.22 9.02
N TYR A 296 10.25 16.14 9.10
CA TYR A 296 9.39 15.91 7.94
C TYR A 296 9.54 17.01 6.88
N VAL A 297 9.51 18.28 7.29
CA VAL A 297 9.71 19.43 6.39
C VAL A 297 11.08 19.37 5.71
N SER A 298 12.15 19.11 6.48
CA SER A 298 13.50 19.00 5.94
C SER A 298 13.62 17.86 4.92
N ALA A 299 13.08 16.69 5.24
CA ALA A 299 13.10 15.52 4.36
C ALA A 299 12.28 15.75 3.08
N MET A 300 11.11 16.39 3.17
CA MET A 300 10.29 16.76 2.02
C MET A 300 11.02 17.75 1.09
N ARG A 301 11.62 18.80 1.66
CA ARG A 301 12.42 19.79 0.92
C ARG A 301 13.55 19.12 0.16
N LYS A 302 14.33 18.27 0.83
CA LYS A 302 15.42 17.51 0.22
C LYS A 302 14.89 16.66 -0.93
N ALA A 303 13.84 15.87 -0.69
CA ALA A 303 13.30 14.96 -1.70
C ALA A 303 12.75 15.68 -2.94
N PHE A 304 12.02 16.80 -2.78
CA PHE A 304 11.48 17.56 -3.91
C PHE A 304 12.55 18.34 -4.67
N ARG A 305 13.56 18.89 -3.97
CA ARG A 305 14.71 19.52 -4.63
C ARG A 305 15.47 18.50 -5.46
N THR A 306 15.66 17.30 -4.93
CA THR A 306 16.36 16.22 -5.63
C THR A 306 15.57 15.65 -6.82
N GLU A 307 14.27 15.38 -6.67
CA GLU A 307 13.48 14.71 -7.72
C GLU A 307 12.95 15.69 -8.78
N PHE A 308 12.63 16.91 -8.38
CA PHE A 308 11.96 17.88 -9.25
C PHE A 308 12.73 19.19 -9.45
N GLY A 309 13.86 19.38 -8.75
CA GLY A 309 14.57 20.67 -8.76
C GLY A 309 13.81 21.78 -8.04
N ILE A 310 12.78 21.44 -7.24
CA ILE A 310 11.89 22.41 -6.60
C ILE A 310 12.30 22.64 -5.15
N SER A 311 12.60 23.90 -4.83
CA SER A 311 12.78 24.35 -3.44
C SER A 311 11.43 24.64 -2.79
N LEU A 312 11.04 23.81 -1.82
CA LEU A 312 9.80 23.99 -1.07
C LEU A 312 10.02 24.90 0.15
N ASN A 313 9.12 25.85 0.37
CA ASN A 313 9.02 26.50 1.68
C ASN A 313 8.19 25.62 2.65
N ARG A 314 7.89 26.13 3.86
CA ARG A 314 7.13 25.35 4.85
C ARG A 314 5.66 25.17 4.44
N ASP A 315 5.06 26.20 3.84
CA ASP A 315 3.67 26.21 3.42
C ASP A 315 3.43 25.30 2.22
N ASP A 316 4.40 25.21 1.30
CA ASP A 316 4.38 24.24 0.20
C ASP A 316 4.34 22.81 0.74
N VAL A 317 5.13 22.50 1.77
CA VAL A 317 5.12 21.16 2.40
C VAL A 317 3.77 20.87 3.06
N LEU A 318 3.18 21.85 3.76
CA LEU A 318 1.85 21.72 4.35
C LEU A 318 0.78 21.50 3.28
N LEU A 319 0.82 22.29 2.20
CA LEU A 319 -0.07 22.17 1.05
C LEU A 319 -0.02 20.78 0.42
N LEU A 320 1.18 20.28 0.12
CA LEU A 320 1.37 18.94 -0.47
C LEU A 320 0.86 17.83 0.45
N ARG A 321 1.17 17.92 1.76
CA ARG A 321 0.70 16.96 2.78
C ARG A 321 -0.83 16.96 2.85
N ASP A 322 -1.44 18.14 2.93
CA ASP A 322 -2.88 18.29 3.14
C ASP A 322 -3.66 17.87 1.90
N LEU A 323 -3.15 18.20 0.71
CA LEU A 323 -3.71 17.75 -0.56
C LEU A 323 -3.68 16.21 -0.67
N HIS A 324 -2.53 15.59 -0.40
CA HIS A 324 -2.40 14.12 -0.36
C HIS A 324 -3.37 13.49 0.64
N ALA A 325 -3.43 14.02 1.88
CA ALA A 325 -4.30 13.47 2.93
C ALA A 325 -5.78 13.55 2.56
N ASN A 326 -6.23 14.66 1.97
CA ASN A 326 -7.62 14.84 1.58
C ASN A 326 -8.01 13.96 0.38
N ILE A 327 -7.15 13.83 -0.63
CA ILE A 327 -7.39 12.93 -1.78
C ILE A 327 -7.44 11.47 -1.31
N ASN A 328 -6.48 11.03 -0.51
CA ASN A 328 -6.45 9.67 0.02
C ASN A 328 -7.72 9.31 0.81
N ALA A 329 -8.28 10.30 1.51
CA ALA A 329 -9.48 10.11 2.31
C ALA A 329 -10.79 10.09 1.50
N VAL A 330 -10.71 10.21 0.16
CA VAL A 330 -11.83 9.99 -0.78
C VAL A 330 -11.44 8.97 -1.88
N MET A 331 -10.36 8.21 -1.69
CA MET A 331 -9.96 7.18 -2.66
C MET A 331 -10.90 5.98 -2.55
N PRO A 332 -11.51 5.47 -3.64
CA PRO A 332 -12.32 4.26 -3.58
C PRO A 332 -11.51 3.05 -3.17
N GLY A 333 -12.19 1.99 -2.72
CA GLY A 333 -11.54 0.72 -2.44
C GLY A 333 -11.42 -0.15 -3.68
N ASN A 334 -10.48 -1.08 -3.61
CA ASN A 334 -10.31 -2.07 -4.66
C ASN A 334 -11.37 -3.19 -4.54
N TYR A 335 -11.69 -3.79 -5.68
CA TYR A 335 -12.57 -4.94 -5.78
C TYR A 335 -11.81 -6.08 -6.45
N ILE A 336 -11.47 -7.10 -5.66
CA ILE A 336 -10.74 -8.26 -6.16
C ILE A 336 -11.66 -9.49 -6.02
N ALA A 337 -12.00 -10.11 -7.14
CA ALA A 337 -12.87 -11.28 -7.15
C ALA A 337 -12.25 -12.45 -6.36
N GLU A 338 -10.96 -12.69 -6.55
CA GLU A 338 -10.24 -13.79 -5.94
C GLU A 338 -8.93 -13.26 -5.36
N SER A 339 -8.77 -13.39 -4.03
CA SER A 339 -7.48 -13.16 -3.40
C SER A 339 -6.61 -14.38 -3.67
N MET A 340 -5.73 -14.28 -4.66
CA MET A 340 -4.83 -15.37 -5.00
C MET A 340 -3.73 -15.46 -3.94
N THR A 341 -3.72 -16.58 -3.20
CA THR A 341 -2.52 -17.00 -2.47
C THR A 341 -1.49 -17.43 -3.51
N LEU A 342 -0.35 -16.74 -3.54
CA LEU A 342 0.73 -17.07 -4.46
C LEU A 342 1.21 -18.50 -4.16
N PRO A 343 1.24 -19.43 -5.13
CA PRO A 343 1.51 -20.85 -4.88
C PRO A 343 3.01 -21.14 -4.65
N LEU A 344 3.59 -20.53 -3.64
CA LEU A 344 5.02 -20.59 -3.32
C LEU A 344 5.49 -22.01 -2.99
N TRP A 345 4.61 -22.89 -2.52
CA TRP A 345 4.89 -24.32 -2.35
C TRP A 345 5.30 -25.04 -3.65
N ARG A 346 4.98 -24.47 -4.83
CA ARG A 346 5.40 -25.00 -6.14
C ARG A 346 6.81 -24.54 -6.55
N ALA A 347 7.45 -23.64 -5.80
CA ALA A 347 8.73 -23.02 -6.14
C ALA A 347 9.93 -23.94 -5.93
N ARG A 348 9.93 -25.11 -6.58
CA ARG A 348 11.02 -26.10 -6.51
C ARG A 348 12.32 -25.61 -7.15
N GLU A 349 12.22 -24.63 -8.04
CA GLU A 349 13.32 -24.09 -8.84
C GLU A 349 13.59 -22.61 -8.55
N GLY A 350 13.11 -22.14 -7.39
CA GLY A 350 13.15 -20.73 -7.01
C GLY A 350 11.92 -19.98 -7.51
N ILE A 351 11.93 -18.67 -7.31
CA ILE A 351 10.91 -17.76 -7.83
C ILE A 351 11.54 -16.54 -8.49
N ILE A 352 10.81 -15.98 -9.46
CA ILE A 352 10.95 -14.58 -9.84
C ILE A 352 9.76 -13.84 -9.26
N ALA A 353 9.98 -12.92 -8.34
CA ALA A 353 8.94 -12.03 -7.86
C ALA A 353 8.99 -10.70 -8.63
N VAL A 354 7.82 -10.11 -8.86
CA VAL A 354 7.67 -8.76 -9.41
C VAL A 354 6.74 -7.95 -8.52
N ASP A 355 7.15 -6.73 -8.17
CA ASP A 355 6.29 -5.71 -7.55
C ASP A 355 6.15 -4.53 -8.51
N PHE A 356 4.90 -4.11 -8.77
CA PHE A 356 4.61 -3.00 -9.68
C PHE A 356 4.67 -1.66 -8.95
N ARG A 357 5.78 -0.95 -9.14
CA ARG A 357 6.08 0.29 -8.40
C ARG A 357 4.99 1.35 -8.57
N GLY A 358 4.63 1.95 -7.44
CA GLY A 358 3.93 3.24 -7.39
C GLY A 358 2.42 3.16 -7.60
N GLN A 359 1.81 1.98 -7.47
CA GLN A 359 0.36 1.84 -7.72
C GLN A 359 -0.49 2.79 -6.86
N ASN A 360 -0.19 2.92 -5.56
CA ASN A 360 -0.93 3.85 -4.72
C ASN A 360 -0.80 5.31 -5.18
N ALA A 361 0.39 5.71 -5.64
CA ALA A 361 0.62 7.05 -6.16
C ALA A 361 -0.10 7.27 -7.51
N ALA A 362 -0.16 6.25 -8.36
CA ALA A 362 -0.95 6.25 -9.59
C ALA A 362 -2.46 6.38 -9.30
N ASN A 363 -2.98 5.62 -8.32
CA ASN A 363 -4.38 5.73 -7.89
C ASN A 363 -4.71 7.17 -7.41
N LEU A 364 -3.87 7.76 -6.55
CA LEU A 364 -4.06 9.13 -6.07
C LEU A 364 -4.01 10.16 -7.21
N PHE A 365 -3.08 9.96 -8.15
CA PHE A 365 -2.96 10.79 -9.34
C PHE A 365 -4.21 10.74 -10.23
N GLU A 366 -4.68 9.54 -10.57
CA GLU A 366 -5.90 9.38 -11.35
C GLU A 366 -7.12 9.97 -10.63
N VAL A 367 -7.29 9.70 -9.34
CA VAL A 367 -8.39 10.28 -8.54
C VAL A 367 -8.33 11.81 -8.55
N MET A 368 -7.14 12.41 -8.44
CA MET A 368 -6.98 13.87 -8.55
C MET A 368 -7.37 14.39 -9.94
N LYS A 369 -7.03 13.67 -11.02
CA LYS A 369 -7.51 13.98 -12.37
C LYS A 369 -9.02 13.85 -12.49
N GLY A 370 -9.63 12.82 -11.90
CA GLY A 370 -11.08 12.65 -11.85
C GLY A 370 -11.77 13.85 -11.20
N LEU A 371 -11.31 14.24 -10.01
CA LEU A 371 -11.79 15.42 -9.28
C LEU A 371 -11.58 16.73 -10.07
N ALA A 372 -10.46 16.84 -10.79
CA ALA A 372 -10.20 18.00 -11.64
C ALA A 372 -11.03 17.98 -12.95
N ARG A 373 -11.48 16.83 -13.45
CA ARG A 373 -12.44 16.80 -14.57
C ARG A 373 -13.85 17.12 -14.12
N ASP A 374 -14.19 16.72 -12.91
CA ASP A 374 -15.51 16.91 -12.37
C ASP A 374 -15.85 18.40 -12.20
N ARG A 375 -17.02 18.78 -12.75
CA ARG A 375 -17.64 20.11 -12.66
C ARG A 375 -18.99 20.07 -11.96
N SER A 376 -19.41 18.90 -11.49
CA SER A 376 -20.70 18.69 -10.84
C SER A 376 -20.76 19.46 -9.52
N ARG A 377 -21.99 19.72 -9.08
CA ARG A 377 -22.26 20.43 -7.83
C ARG A 377 -22.92 19.54 -6.76
N ASN A 378 -22.95 18.24 -6.99
CA ASN A 378 -23.55 17.27 -6.09
C ASN A 378 -22.53 16.17 -5.74
N VAL A 379 -22.64 15.64 -4.53
CA VAL A 379 -21.74 14.59 -4.03
C VAL A 379 -21.81 13.30 -4.85
N PRO A 380 -22.99 12.78 -5.25
CA PRO A 380 -23.08 11.56 -6.04
C PRO A 380 -22.24 11.53 -7.31
N ASP A 381 -22.30 12.59 -8.12
CA ASP A 381 -21.57 12.64 -9.39
C ASP A 381 -20.07 12.73 -9.17
N ILE A 382 -19.61 13.48 -8.15
CA ILE A 382 -18.20 13.53 -7.77
C ILE A 382 -17.70 12.14 -7.36
N VAL A 383 -18.45 11.40 -6.54
CA VAL A 383 -18.08 10.04 -6.13
C VAL A 383 -17.95 9.13 -7.34
N ARG A 384 -18.89 9.21 -8.29
CA ARG A 384 -18.86 8.43 -9.55
C ARG A 384 -17.62 8.77 -10.39
N SER A 385 -17.29 10.06 -10.51
CA SER A 385 -16.08 10.51 -11.23
C SER A 385 -14.80 9.97 -10.60
N VAL A 386 -14.73 10.00 -9.26
CA VAL A 386 -13.62 9.45 -8.49
C VAL A 386 -13.47 7.93 -8.68
N ARG A 387 -14.58 7.17 -8.67
CA ARG A 387 -14.61 5.74 -9.00
C ARG A 387 -14.09 5.45 -10.41
N LYS A 388 -14.63 6.14 -11.43
CA LYS A 388 -14.18 5.97 -12.82
C LYS A 388 -12.70 6.28 -13.01
N ALA A 389 -12.18 7.27 -12.28
CA ALA A 389 -10.74 7.56 -12.30
C ALA A 389 -9.90 6.45 -11.64
N TYR A 390 -10.34 5.93 -10.49
CA TYR A 390 -9.68 4.80 -9.83
C TYR A 390 -9.65 3.53 -10.71
N ASP A 391 -10.73 3.28 -11.45
CA ASP A 391 -10.83 2.13 -12.35
C ASP A 391 -9.83 2.24 -13.52
N ARG A 392 -9.52 3.44 -14.00
CA ARG A 392 -8.44 3.66 -14.99
C ARG A 392 -7.07 3.27 -14.43
N ALA A 393 -6.75 3.68 -13.20
CA ALA A 393 -5.49 3.27 -12.55
C ALA A 393 -5.40 1.74 -12.38
N SER A 394 -6.55 1.09 -12.18
CA SER A 394 -6.63 -0.38 -12.08
C SER A 394 -6.44 -1.05 -13.45
N ALA A 395 -6.97 -0.46 -14.53
CA ALA A 395 -6.73 -0.92 -15.89
C ALA A 395 -5.24 -0.81 -16.28
N ASP A 396 -4.58 0.30 -15.92
CA ASP A 396 -3.13 0.47 -16.14
C ASP A 396 -2.30 -0.60 -15.42
N MET A 397 -2.73 -1.02 -14.22
CA MET A 397 -2.10 -2.13 -13.51
C MET A 397 -2.30 -3.46 -14.25
N ALA A 398 -3.48 -3.72 -14.80
CA ALA A 398 -3.73 -4.91 -15.62
C ALA A 398 -2.80 -4.94 -16.85
N LEU A 399 -2.62 -3.82 -17.54
CA LEU A 399 -1.68 -3.71 -18.66
C LEU A 399 -0.24 -4.03 -18.24
N LYS A 400 0.22 -3.56 -17.07
CA LYS A 400 1.56 -3.91 -16.55
C LYS A 400 1.71 -5.42 -16.27
N LYS A 401 0.66 -6.07 -15.77
CA LYS A 401 0.64 -7.53 -15.56
C LYS A 401 0.72 -8.28 -16.88
N GLU A 402 -0.01 -7.83 -17.90
CA GLU A 402 0.03 -8.39 -19.25
C GLU A 402 1.41 -8.19 -19.89
N GLN A 403 2.02 -7.01 -19.73
CA GLN A 403 3.38 -6.74 -20.18
C GLN A 403 4.39 -7.68 -19.52
N PHE A 404 4.35 -7.84 -18.19
CA PHE A 404 5.22 -8.79 -17.50
C PHE A 404 4.99 -10.23 -18.00
N THR A 405 3.73 -10.64 -18.14
CA THR A 405 3.34 -11.96 -18.66
C THR A 405 3.91 -12.20 -20.06
N GLY A 406 3.73 -11.24 -20.95
CA GLY A 406 4.26 -11.29 -22.31
C GLY A 406 5.79 -11.38 -22.34
N VAL A 407 6.48 -10.63 -21.47
CA VAL A 407 7.94 -10.67 -21.35
C VAL A 407 8.44 -12.02 -20.82
N VAL A 408 7.77 -12.61 -19.83
CA VAL A 408 8.10 -13.95 -19.30
C VAL A 408 7.86 -15.02 -20.37
N MET A 409 6.74 -14.96 -21.09
CA MET A 409 6.44 -15.89 -22.18
C MET A 409 7.42 -15.75 -23.35
N ALA A 410 7.84 -14.53 -23.67
CA ALA A 410 8.85 -14.28 -24.70
C ALA A 410 10.27 -14.72 -24.26
N SER A 411 10.53 -14.80 -22.95
CA SER A 411 11.83 -15.22 -22.41
C SER A 411 11.94 -16.74 -22.24
N PHE A 412 10.84 -17.40 -21.86
CA PHE A 412 10.85 -18.81 -21.42
C PHE A 412 9.84 -19.70 -22.17
N GLY A 413 9.23 -19.18 -23.24
CA GLY A 413 8.27 -19.89 -24.08
C GLY A 413 6.81 -19.79 -23.60
N LYS A 414 5.83 -19.96 -24.50
CA LYS A 414 4.40 -19.74 -24.22
C LYS A 414 3.85 -20.55 -23.04
N LYS A 415 4.38 -21.75 -22.78
CA LYS A 415 3.93 -22.61 -21.67
C LYS A 415 4.23 -22.01 -20.29
N SER A 416 5.18 -21.07 -20.19
CA SER A 416 5.54 -20.42 -18.92
C SER A 416 4.42 -19.54 -18.33
N GLY A 417 3.48 -19.07 -19.17
CA GLY A 417 2.35 -18.25 -18.73
C GLY A 417 1.46 -18.93 -17.68
N LYS A 418 1.42 -20.28 -17.65
CA LYS A 418 0.67 -21.05 -16.64
C LYS A 418 1.27 -20.99 -15.23
N ASN A 419 2.53 -20.56 -15.11
CA ASN A 419 3.26 -20.47 -13.85
C ASN A 419 3.38 -19.01 -13.36
N ILE A 420 2.61 -18.09 -13.94
CA ILE A 420 2.56 -16.69 -13.55
C ILE A 420 1.33 -16.47 -12.70
N HIS A 421 1.52 -15.87 -11.53
CA HIS A 421 0.49 -15.67 -10.52
C HIS A 421 0.57 -14.23 -10.01
N PHE A 422 -0.58 -13.57 -9.83
CA PHE A 422 -0.64 -12.20 -9.33
C PHE A 422 -1.60 -12.09 -8.15
N SER A 423 -1.22 -11.29 -7.15
CA SER A 423 -2.05 -10.91 -6.02
C SER A 423 -1.92 -9.40 -5.81
N GLY A 424 -2.93 -8.62 -6.22
CA GLY A 424 -2.84 -7.17 -6.18
C GLY A 424 -1.73 -6.63 -7.12
N ASP A 425 -0.81 -5.84 -6.59
CA ASP A 425 0.39 -5.31 -7.24
C ASP A 425 1.61 -6.24 -7.18
N ASP A 426 1.49 -7.37 -6.48
CA ASP A 426 2.50 -8.40 -6.42
C ASP A 426 2.28 -9.49 -7.49
N GLY A 427 3.37 -10.00 -8.05
CA GLY A 427 3.37 -11.15 -8.94
C GLY A 427 4.53 -12.10 -8.67
N ILE A 428 4.36 -13.37 -9.04
CA ILE A 428 5.45 -14.33 -9.14
C ILE A 428 5.39 -15.07 -10.47
N PHE A 429 6.56 -15.47 -10.95
CA PHE A 429 6.74 -16.51 -11.95
C PHE A 429 7.55 -17.65 -11.34
N ILE A 430 7.03 -18.87 -11.47
CA ILE A 430 7.68 -20.09 -11.00
C ILE A 430 8.36 -20.77 -12.21
N PRO A 431 9.69 -20.67 -12.35
CA PRO A 431 10.38 -21.26 -13.48
C PRO A 431 10.34 -22.79 -13.42
N GLN A 432 10.41 -23.44 -14.58
CA GLN A 432 10.43 -24.91 -14.67
C GLN A 432 11.81 -25.52 -14.32
N ARG A 433 12.85 -24.68 -14.32
CA ARG A 433 14.23 -25.01 -13.93
C ARG A 433 14.88 -23.78 -13.32
N ALA A 434 15.89 -23.98 -12.49
CA ALA A 434 16.69 -22.87 -11.97
C ALA A 434 17.23 -22.01 -13.12
N LEU A 435 17.16 -20.69 -12.97
CA LEU A 435 17.62 -19.75 -13.99
C LEU A 435 19.11 -19.46 -13.84
N GLY A 436 19.84 -19.51 -14.94
CA GLY A 436 21.21 -19.03 -15.01
C GLY A 436 21.29 -17.50 -15.00
N ARG A 437 22.50 -16.98 -14.78
CA ARG A 437 22.80 -15.53 -14.81
C ARG A 437 22.32 -14.88 -16.11
N THR A 438 22.65 -15.48 -17.26
CA THR A 438 22.30 -14.95 -18.59
C THR A 438 20.79 -14.81 -18.76
N GLU A 439 20.02 -15.77 -18.26
CA GLU A 439 18.56 -15.79 -18.41
C GLU A 439 17.88 -14.72 -17.56
N ARG A 440 18.34 -14.54 -16.32
CA ARG A 440 17.89 -13.44 -15.45
C ARG A 440 18.13 -12.09 -16.12
N MET A 441 19.31 -11.92 -16.72
CA MET A 441 19.69 -10.70 -17.43
C MET A 441 18.86 -10.48 -18.72
N VAL A 442 18.58 -11.53 -19.49
CA VAL A 442 17.70 -11.45 -20.67
C VAL A 442 16.28 -11.02 -20.28
N LEU A 443 15.74 -11.57 -19.19
CA LEU A 443 14.43 -11.16 -18.68
C LEU A 443 14.40 -9.65 -18.37
N LEU A 444 15.38 -9.14 -17.63
CA LEU A 444 15.44 -7.73 -17.29
C LEU A 444 15.62 -6.82 -18.51
N GLN A 445 16.34 -7.26 -19.55
CA GLN A 445 16.46 -6.49 -20.79
C GLN A 445 15.12 -6.34 -21.49
N LYS A 446 14.34 -7.42 -21.57
CA LYS A 446 13.01 -7.36 -22.17
C LYS A 446 12.07 -6.48 -21.35
N LEU A 447 12.15 -6.54 -20.02
CA LEU A 447 11.41 -5.62 -19.16
C LEU A 447 11.88 -4.17 -19.34
N ALA A 448 13.18 -3.94 -19.52
CA ALA A 448 13.71 -2.61 -19.73
C ALA A 448 13.40 -2.03 -21.11
N GLY A 449 13.05 -2.88 -22.08
CA GLY A 449 12.47 -2.47 -23.36
C GLY A 449 10.96 -2.20 -23.30
N SER A 450 10.29 -2.52 -22.18
CA SER A 450 8.90 -2.11 -21.99
C SER A 450 8.86 -0.61 -21.66
N GLY A 451 7.87 0.13 -22.17
CA GLY A 451 7.85 1.61 -22.09
C GLY A 451 7.90 2.21 -20.67
N ASN A 452 7.87 1.41 -19.61
CA ASN A 452 8.06 1.85 -18.23
C ASN A 452 9.02 0.93 -17.43
N PRO A 453 10.34 0.99 -17.69
CA PRO A 453 11.32 0.10 -17.08
C PRO A 453 11.29 0.15 -15.54
N SER A 454 11.33 1.35 -14.96
CA SER A 454 11.32 1.49 -13.50
C SER A 454 10.01 1.11 -12.81
N GLY A 455 8.97 0.78 -13.58
CA GLY A 455 7.69 0.27 -13.08
C GLY A 455 7.78 -1.14 -12.53
N PHE A 456 8.82 -1.91 -12.89
CA PHE A 456 9.02 -3.29 -12.45
C PHE A 456 10.13 -3.34 -11.39
N ARG A 457 9.80 -3.82 -10.18
CA ARG A 457 10.79 -4.27 -9.20
C ARG A 457 10.89 -5.78 -9.28
N VAL A 458 12.04 -6.29 -9.72
CA VAL A 458 12.21 -7.73 -9.94
C VAL A 458 13.10 -8.30 -8.86
N SER A 459 12.73 -9.45 -8.32
CA SER A 459 13.53 -10.19 -7.37
C SER A 459 13.69 -11.64 -7.83
N PHE A 460 14.90 -12.18 -7.73
CA PHE A 460 15.19 -13.59 -7.96
C PHE A 460 15.53 -14.22 -6.62
N VAL A 461 14.79 -15.26 -6.22
CA VAL A 461 15.08 -16.01 -5.00
C VAL A 461 15.41 -17.44 -5.38
N GLU A 462 16.55 -17.93 -4.88
CA GLU A 462 17.01 -19.30 -5.13
C GLU A 462 16.05 -20.36 -4.58
N LYS A 463 16.24 -21.61 -4.99
CA LYS A 463 15.42 -22.75 -4.52
C LYS A 463 15.80 -23.28 -3.14
N SER A 464 17.04 -23.05 -2.75
CA SER A 464 17.65 -23.65 -1.56
C SER A 464 18.50 -22.65 -0.81
N TRP A 465 18.67 -22.91 0.49
CA TRP A 465 19.64 -22.21 1.31
C TRP A 465 21.06 -22.53 0.86
N VAL A 466 22.02 -21.64 1.15
CA VAL A 466 23.46 -21.89 0.92
C VAL A 466 23.92 -23.15 1.65
N GLU A 467 23.40 -23.42 2.85
CA GLU A 467 23.69 -24.62 3.64
C GLU A 467 22.91 -25.86 3.19
N GLY A 468 22.19 -25.77 2.07
CA GLY A 468 21.34 -26.85 1.56
C GLY A 468 19.96 -26.93 2.22
N GLY A 469 19.09 -27.73 1.60
CA GLY A 469 17.66 -27.82 1.93
C GLY A 469 16.82 -26.77 1.19
N SER A 470 15.56 -27.10 0.94
CA SER A 470 14.64 -26.23 0.21
C SER A 470 14.18 -25.03 1.05
N ILE A 471 13.88 -23.94 0.36
CA ILE A 471 13.24 -22.77 0.96
C ILE A 471 11.74 -23.04 1.03
N GLY A 472 11.18 -22.94 2.24
CA GLY A 472 9.74 -23.10 2.47
C GLY A 472 8.95 -21.85 2.06
N GLU A 473 7.64 -21.99 1.91
CA GLU A 473 6.72 -20.90 1.54
C GLU A 473 6.85 -19.67 2.45
N GLU A 474 6.93 -19.87 3.76
CA GLU A 474 7.09 -18.78 4.72
C GLU A 474 8.38 -17.97 4.48
N ALA A 475 9.49 -18.68 4.26
CA ALA A 475 10.77 -18.05 3.98
C ALA A 475 10.73 -17.31 2.63
N TYR A 476 10.05 -17.83 1.60
CA TYR A 476 9.89 -17.12 0.34
C TYR A 476 9.18 -15.77 0.49
N VAL A 477 8.11 -15.69 1.31
CA VAL A 477 7.40 -14.43 1.56
C VAL A 477 8.35 -13.40 2.19
N GLN A 478 9.13 -13.81 3.19
CA GLN A 478 10.10 -12.94 3.86
C GLN A 478 11.22 -12.50 2.91
N LEU A 479 11.80 -13.43 2.16
CA LEU A 479 12.87 -13.15 1.20
C LEU A 479 12.41 -12.24 0.06
N LYS A 480 11.19 -12.41 -0.46
CA LYS A 480 10.58 -11.50 -1.42
C LYS A 480 10.53 -10.07 -0.86
N GLY A 481 9.99 -9.90 0.35
CA GLY A 481 9.89 -8.60 1.00
C GLY A 481 11.26 -7.96 1.27
N HIS A 482 12.26 -8.77 1.64
CA HIS A 482 13.63 -8.31 1.84
C HIS A 482 14.28 -7.83 0.54
N ALA A 483 14.13 -8.59 -0.55
CA ALA A 483 14.62 -8.18 -1.87
C ALA A 483 13.99 -6.87 -2.35
N GLU A 484 12.68 -6.69 -2.11
CA GLU A 484 11.96 -5.46 -2.42
C GLU A 484 12.49 -4.26 -1.60
N LEU A 485 12.81 -4.47 -0.31
CA LEU A 485 13.41 -3.44 0.54
C LEU A 485 14.80 -3.02 0.04
N ILE A 486 15.64 -4.00 -0.30
CA ILE A 486 16.97 -3.77 -0.89
C ILE A 486 16.84 -2.93 -2.18
N GLU A 487 15.92 -3.29 -3.07
CA GLU A 487 15.66 -2.54 -4.31
C GLU A 487 15.27 -1.10 -4.04
N LYS A 488 14.35 -0.89 -3.07
CA LYS A 488 13.89 0.45 -2.66
C LYS A 488 15.05 1.28 -2.11
N ASN A 489 15.92 0.68 -1.30
CA ASN A 489 17.07 1.35 -0.70
C ASN A 489 18.14 1.68 -1.74
N LEU A 490 18.41 0.75 -2.68
CA LEU A 490 19.27 1.00 -3.83
C LEU A 490 18.75 2.21 -4.64
N ARG A 491 17.46 2.21 -5.03
CA ARG A 491 16.87 3.33 -5.77
C ARG A 491 16.91 4.63 -4.96
N PHE A 492 16.72 4.55 -3.64
CA PHE A 492 16.78 5.72 -2.78
C PHE A 492 18.19 6.33 -2.75
N SER A 493 19.23 5.50 -2.64
CA SER A 493 20.64 5.93 -2.66
C SER A 493 21.09 6.55 -3.99
N LEU A 494 20.42 6.22 -5.09
CA LEU A 494 20.69 6.82 -6.40
C LEU A 494 20.11 8.23 -6.57
N ARG A 495 19.22 8.67 -5.66
CA ARG A 495 18.57 9.97 -5.76
C ARG A 495 19.56 11.10 -5.60
N GLY A 496 19.56 12.02 -6.56
CA GLY A 496 20.46 13.17 -6.59
C GLY A 496 21.84 12.85 -7.16
N VAL A 497 22.12 11.57 -7.44
CA VAL A 497 23.31 11.12 -8.15
C VAL A 497 22.96 10.80 -9.61
N VAL A 498 21.86 10.07 -9.82
CA VAL A 498 21.31 9.74 -11.13
C VAL A 498 20.09 10.63 -11.41
N PRO A 499 20.02 11.32 -12.57
CA PRO A 499 18.85 12.11 -12.93
C PRO A 499 17.57 11.25 -12.91
N PRO A 500 16.45 11.75 -12.37
CA PRO A 500 15.20 10.98 -12.28
C PRO A 500 14.70 10.43 -13.63
N ALA A 501 14.89 11.17 -14.72
CA ALA A 501 14.53 10.73 -16.06
C ALA A 501 15.32 9.48 -16.51
N GLU A 502 16.61 9.42 -16.18
CA GLU A 502 17.45 8.24 -16.47
C GLU A 502 17.15 7.09 -15.52
N ALA A 503 16.97 7.38 -14.22
CA ALA A 503 16.60 6.36 -13.24
C ALA A 503 15.27 5.65 -13.58
N LYS A 504 14.35 6.34 -14.30
CA LYS A 504 13.09 5.77 -14.79
C LYS A 504 13.27 4.78 -15.94
N LYS A 505 14.39 4.87 -16.68
CA LYS A 505 14.74 3.99 -17.81
C LYS A 505 15.52 2.74 -17.39
N VAL A 506 15.68 2.51 -16.08
CA VAL A 506 16.46 1.40 -15.52
C VAL A 506 15.57 0.42 -14.74
N VAL A 507 15.72 -0.86 -15.05
CA VAL A 507 15.19 -1.98 -14.26
C VAL A 507 16.30 -2.53 -13.37
N PHE A 508 15.96 -2.76 -12.10
CA PHE A 508 16.81 -3.50 -11.16
C PHE A 508 16.22 -4.89 -10.92
N GLY A 509 17.09 -5.89 -10.90
CA GLY A 509 16.78 -7.24 -10.45
C GLY A 509 17.62 -7.60 -9.23
N ILE A 510 16.98 -7.83 -8.08
CA ILE A 510 17.65 -8.19 -6.84
C ILE A 510 17.68 -9.71 -6.73
N HIS A 511 18.86 -10.31 -6.82
CA HIS A 511 19.04 -11.75 -6.69
C HIS A 511 19.55 -12.10 -5.31
N LEU A 512 18.70 -12.77 -4.52
CA LEU A 512 19.04 -13.23 -3.18
C LEU A 512 19.54 -14.68 -3.22
N VAL A 513 20.71 -14.88 -2.62
CA VAL A 513 21.27 -16.19 -2.29
C VAL A 513 21.26 -16.31 -0.75
N PRO A 514 20.19 -16.84 -0.15
CA PRO A 514 19.95 -16.74 1.28
C PRO A 514 20.62 -17.88 2.07
N SER A 515 20.88 -17.63 3.35
CA SER A 515 21.43 -18.58 4.32
C SER A 515 20.48 -18.73 5.52
N LYS A 516 20.48 -19.90 6.15
CA LYS A 516 19.55 -20.25 7.25
C LYS A 516 19.71 -19.38 8.49
N ASN A 517 20.88 -18.75 8.68
CA ASN A 517 21.14 -17.87 9.82
C ASN A 517 20.64 -16.43 9.63
N GLY A 518 19.80 -16.19 8.61
CA GLY A 518 19.30 -14.85 8.27
C GLY A 518 20.32 -13.98 7.51
N ARG A 519 21.43 -14.55 7.05
CA ARG A 519 22.42 -13.88 6.21
C ARG A 519 22.25 -14.26 4.74
N GLY A 520 23.08 -13.68 3.87
CA GLY A 520 23.14 -14.11 2.48
C GLY A 520 23.97 -13.20 1.57
N ILE A 521 23.90 -13.48 0.27
CA ILE A 521 24.53 -12.68 -0.78
C ILE A 521 23.44 -12.01 -1.61
N ILE A 522 23.63 -10.72 -1.92
CA ILE A 522 22.78 -9.95 -2.81
C ILE A 522 23.54 -9.69 -4.11
N ASN A 523 23.10 -10.29 -5.22
CA ASN A 523 23.58 -9.88 -6.54
C ASN A 523 22.58 -8.89 -7.15
N ILE A 524 23.09 -7.83 -7.79
CA ILE A 524 22.28 -6.77 -8.36
C ILE A 524 22.42 -6.80 -9.88
N TYR A 525 21.34 -7.13 -10.56
CA TYR A 525 21.26 -7.07 -12.01
C TYR A 525 20.68 -5.73 -12.43
N VAL A 526 21.28 -5.10 -13.43
CA VAL A 526 20.82 -3.81 -13.96
C VAL A 526 20.73 -3.85 -15.47
N SER A 527 19.58 -3.40 -15.98
CA SER A 527 19.33 -3.29 -17.41
C SER A 527 18.54 -2.03 -17.76
N GLY A 528 18.50 -1.70 -19.05
CA GLY A 528 17.91 -0.48 -19.60
C GLY A 528 18.94 0.50 -20.11
N ASN A 529 18.58 1.78 -20.19
CA ASN A 529 19.49 2.83 -20.65
C ASN A 529 20.47 3.22 -19.53
N VAL A 530 21.47 2.37 -19.30
CA VAL A 530 22.48 2.56 -18.26
C VAL A 530 23.76 3.12 -18.90
N ASP A 531 24.01 4.40 -18.71
CA ASP A 531 25.29 5.00 -19.06
C ASP A 531 26.37 4.66 -18.01
N ARG A 532 27.64 4.98 -18.33
CA ARG A 532 28.77 4.70 -17.43
C ARG A 532 28.63 5.38 -16.06
N LYS A 533 28.12 6.61 -16.05
CA LYS A 533 27.89 7.38 -14.82
C LYS A 533 26.85 6.72 -13.91
N THR A 534 25.75 6.26 -14.49
CA THR A 534 24.69 5.54 -13.78
C THR A 534 25.20 4.20 -13.28
N ALA A 535 25.96 3.46 -14.10
CA ALA A 535 26.60 2.22 -13.69
C ALA A 535 27.52 2.41 -12.47
N ASP A 536 28.35 3.44 -12.46
CA ASP A 536 29.26 3.71 -11.34
C ASP A 536 28.51 4.18 -10.08
N ALA A 537 27.44 4.98 -10.26
CA ALA A 537 26.55 5.35 -9.16
C ALA A 537 25.86 4.12 -8.54
N VAL A 538 25.41 3.17 -9.36
CA VAL A 538 24.84 1.89 -8.90
C VAL A 538 25.87 1.09 -8.13
N LYS A 539 27.09 0.91 -8.65
CA LYS A 539 28.15 0.15 -7.95
C LYS A 539 28.44 0.75 -6.57
N LYS A 540 28.55 2.07 -6.50
CA LYS A 540 28.77 2.79 -5.25
C LYS A 540 27.60 2.61 -4.28
N ALA A 541 26.37 2.79 -4.77
CA ALA A 541 25.17 2.62 -3.95
C ALA A 541 25.02 1.18 -3.44
N ALA A 542 25.35 0.19 -4.26
CA ALA A 542 25.34 -1.23 -3.93
C ALA A 542 26.33 -1.58 -2.81
N GLY A 543 27.53 -0.96 -2.80
CA GLY A 543 28.50 -1.14 -1.71
C GLY A 543 27.98 -0.63 -0.36
N GLY A 544 27.14 0.41 -0.37
CA GLY A 544 26.55 0.97 0.86
C GLY A 544 25.31 0.25 1.38
N ILE A 545 24.85 -0.82 0.73
CA ILE A 545 23.69 -1.59 1.20
C ILE A 545 24.13 -2.46 2.38
N GLN A 546 23.92 -1.94 3.59
CA GLN A 546 24.10 -2.68 4.84
C GLN A 546 22.73 -3.08 5.39
N GLU A 547 22.03 -3.96 4.66
CA GLU A 547 20.85 -4.63 5.23
C GLU A 547 21.33 -5.72 6.18
N THR A 548 20.75 -5.78 7.38
CA THR A 548 21.21 -6.68 8.45
C THR A 548 21.33 -8.11 7.95
N GLY A 549 22.56 -8.64 7.95
CA GLY A 549 22.87 -10.03 7.61
C GLY A 549 23.26 -10.29 6.16
N TYR A 550 22.96 -9.41 5.20
CA TYR A 550 23.29 -9.64 3.79
C TYR A 550 24.51 -8.83 3.36
N ARG A 551 25.37 -9.45 2.55
CA ARG A 551 26.47 -8.75 1.88
C ARG A 551 26.18 -8.60 0.39
N THR A 552 26.56 -7.46 -0.17
CA THR A 552 26.53 -7.27 -1.63
C THR A 552 27.56 -8.18 -2.28
N GLY A 553 27.09 -9.02 -3.21
CA GLY A 553 27.90 -9.85 -4.09
C GLY A 553 28.19 -9.12 -5.40
N GLU A 554 27.79 -9.70 -6.52
CA GLU A 554 28.06 -9.14 -7.85
C GLU A 554 27.08 -8.04 -8.24
N VAL A 555 27.58 -6.97 -8.87
CA VAL A 555 26.79 -6.02 -9.65
C VAL A 555 26.97 -6.35 -11.13
N ILE A 556 25.89 -6.82 -11.76
CA ILE A 556 25.88 -7.37 -13.11
C ILE A 556 25.15 -6.38 -14.02
N LEU A 557 25.87 -5.81 -14.98
CA LEU A 557 25.41 -4.72 -15.82
C LEU A 557 25.46 -5.13 -17.29
N ARG A 558 24.48 -4.68 -18.09
CA ARG A 558 24.60 -4.66 -19.56
C ARG A 558 24.45 -3.22 -20.03
N LEU A 559 25.51 -2.69 -20.63
CA LEU A 559 25.51 -1.35 -21.21
C LEU A 559 24.91 -1.40 -22.62
N PRO A 560 24.20 -0.36 -23.09
CA PRO A 560 23.58 -0.33 -24.41
C PRO A 560 24.56 -0.60 -25.56
N ASP A 561 25.77 -0.06 -25.45
CA ASP A 561 26.78 -0.09 -26.53
C ASP A 561 27.76 -1.26 -26.41
N VAL A 562 27.58 -2.16 -25.43
CA VAL A 562 28.49 -3.28 -25.20
C VAL A 562 27.72 -4.60 -25.25
N PRO A 563 28.03 -5.50 -26.21
CA PRO A 563 27.34 -6.78 -26.33
C PRO A 563 27.63 -7.71 -25.14
N ARG A 564 28.69 -7.45 -24.36
CA ARG A 564 29.13 -8.26 -23.23
C ARG A 564 28.52 -7.79 -21.91
N VAL A 565 28.27 -8.74 -21.01
CA VAL A 565 27.84 -8.48 -19.62
C VAL A 565 29.07 -8.11 -18.79
N HIS A 566 28.99 -7.00 -18.04
CA HIS A 566 30.02 -6.56 -17.12
C HIS A 566 29.70 -7.04 -15.71
N ILE A 567 30.69 -7.61 -15.02
CA ILE A 567 30.58 -8.08 -13.65
C ILE A 567 31.50 -7.23 -12.78
N PHE A 568 30.94 -6.66 -11.72
CA PHE A 568 31.68 -5.92 -10.72
C PHE A 568 31.50 -6.58 -9.36
N ILE A 569 32.60 -6.74 -8.62
CA ILE A 569 32.60 -7.25 -7.24
C ILE A 569 33.02 -6.08 -6.35
N PRO A 570 32.16 -5.55 -5.48
CA PRO A 570 32.50 -4.47 -4.56
C PRO A 570 33.70 -4.85 -3.68
N HIS A 571 34.62 -3.91 -3.44
CA HIS A 571 35.81 -4.16 -2.62
C HIS A 571 35.48 -4.64 -1.19
N GLU A 572 34.32 -4.26 -0.64
CA GLU A 572 33.85 -4.72 0.68
C GLU A 572 33.31 -6.17 0.66
N ALA A 573 33.09 -6.76 -0.52
CA ALA A 573 32.56 -8.12 -0.68
C ALA A 573 33.63 -9.22 -0.57
N VAL A 574 34.91 -8.84 -0.69
CA VAL A 574 36.05 -9.77 -0.56
C VAL A 574 36.31 -9.98 0.94
N PRO A 575 36.10 -11.20 1.48
CA PRO A 575 36.53 -11.47 2.84
C PRO A 575 38.04 -11.21 2.90
N ARG A 576 38.50 -10.43 3.88
CA ARG A 576 39.91 -10.45 4.27
C ARG A 576 40.20 -11.85 4.81
N PHE A 577 40.39 -12.83 3.93
CA PHE A 577 41.06 -14.06 4.28
C PHE A 577 42.51 -13.67 4.53
N ALA A 578 42.83 -13.38 5.79
CA ALA A 578 44.19 -13.51 6.26
C ALA A 578 44.54 -15.00 6.11
N PHE A 579 45.21 -15.34 5.01
CA PHE A 579 45.98 -16.57 4.95
C PHE A 579 47.07 -16.42 5.99
N ALA A 580 46.83 -16.94 7.21
CA ALA A 580 47.89 -17.35 8.08
C ALA A 580 48.53 -18.57 7.40
N TYR A 581 49.58 -18.32 6.62
CA TYR A 581 50.54 -19.37 6.30
C TYR A 581 51.29 -19.69 7.59
N SER A 582 51.03 -20.88 8.14
CA SER A 582 51.95 -21.60 9.01
C SER A 582 52.74 -22.60 8.18
#